data_AF-A0A1B7MWQ1-F1
#
_entry.id   AF-A0A1B7MWQ1-F1
#
_cell.length_a   1.000
_cell.length_b   1.000
_cell.length_c   1.000
_cell.angle_alpha   90.00
_cell.angle_beta   90.00
_cell.angle_gamma   90.00
#
_symmetry.space_group_name_H-M   'P 1'
#
loop_
_entity.id
_entity.type
_entity.pdbx_description
1 polymer ?
#
loop_
_entity_poly.entity_id
_entity_poly.type
_entity_poly.pdbx_seq_one_letter_code
_entity_poly.pdbx_strand_id
1 'polypeptide(L)'
;MWCTRWFLPLLLLPLPTAQPYFLVLFLFSLALHAKPCFYCVVLLAALFLSSCYWQSFPLETRLSIPWSPNITTFYDALNATITPGLDLHEYTPPIIRVTDRCWCDFTSGMFESYDMQRWERESVEKLAADLVKQMKERTGQSDDDEELSSTAQENLSFEETHSPTNHTAHLIPNQKSTFSVIRSMFSKSEARDSPSITNTDDPPVTTTTTLITHSTQTSSPSPRRPLEYDLNPYGFDLVIDFHWSDERKSRV
;
A
#
# COMPACT_ATOMS: atom_id res chain seq x y z
N MET A 1 7.05 35.65 10.64
CA MET A 1 6.24 34.44 10.40
C MET A 1 6.67 33.36 11.40
N TRP A 2 6.12 33.38 12.61
CA TRP A 2 6.51 32.43 13.67
C TRP A 2 5.95 31.01 13.46
N CYS A 3 4.95 30.87 12.59
CA CYS A 3 4.30 29.58 12.29
C CYS A 3 5.27 28.58 11.65
N THR A 4 6.22 29.02 10.82
CA THR A 4 7.16 28.13 10.13
C THR A 4 8.15 27.44 11.06
N ARG A 5 8.40 28.01 12.24
CA ARG A 5 9.24 27.39 13.27
C ARG A 5 8.62 26.09 13.81
N TRP A 6 7.30 25.98 13.81
CA TRP A 6 6.58 24.77 14.21
C TRP A 6 6.52 23.69 13.12
N PHE A 7 6.90 24.03 11.88
CA PHE A 7 6.95 23.08 10.76
C PHE A 7 8.34 22.46 10.56
N LEU A 8 9.36 22.91 11.29
CA LEU A 8 10.70 22.34 11.23
C LEU A 8 10.74 20.83 11.58
N PRO A 9 9.95 20.32 12.55
CA PRO A 9 9.85 18.89 12.80
C PRO A 9 9.25 18.07 11.63
N LEU A 10 8.40 18.69 10.80
CA LEU A 10 7.84 18.01 9.62
C LEU A 10 8.89 17.73 8.55
N LEU A 11 9.90 18.60 8.43
CA LEU A 11 11.00 18.41 7.48
C LEU A 11 12.01 17.35 7.93
N LEU A 12 11.99 16.99 9.22
CA LEU A 12 12.85 15.94 9.80
C LEU A 12 12.19 14.56 9.78
N LEU A 13 10.90 14.47 9.49
CA LEU A 13 10.23 13.18 9.33
C LEU A 13 10.67 12.57 7.98
N PRO A 14 11.11 11.29 7.98
CA PRO A 14 11.42 10.58 6.75
C PRO A 14 10.13 10.34 5.94
N LEU A 15 9.74 11.34 5.16
CA LEU A 15 8.79 11.21 4.05
C LEU A 15 9.41 10.19 3.10
N PRO A 16 8.89 8.95 2.96
CA PRO A 16 7.48 8.55 2.88
C PRO A 16 7.08 7.38 3.82
N THR A 17 7.80 7.18 4.93
CA THR A 17 7.60 6.00 5.81
C THR A 17 6.60 6.22 6.94
N ALA A 18 6.26 7.47 7.24
CA ALA A 18 5.30 7.78 8.30
C ALA A 18 3.87 7.39 7.88
N GLN A 19 3.10 6.82 8.80
CA GLN A 19 1.73 6.38 8.52
C GLN A 19 0.80 7.59 8.29
N PRO A 20 -0.19 7.51 7.35
CA PRO A 20 -1.14 8.59 7.03
C PRO A 20 -1.83 9.18 8.25
N TYR A 21 -2.25 8.33 9.19
CA TYR A 21 -2.92 8.78 10.40
C TYR A 21 -2.00 9.62 11.29
N PHE A 22 -0.70 9.30 11.38
CA PHE A 22 0.23 10.04 12.24
C PHE A 22 0.35 11.47 11.73
N LEU A 23 0.39 11.66 10.41
CA LEU A 23 0.40 13.00 9.83
C LEU A 23 -0.92 13.73 10.03
N VAL A 24 -2.08 13.06 9.89
CA VAL A 24 -3.38 13.69 10.16
C VAL A 24 -3.47 14.11 11.63
N LEU A 25 -3.10 13.25 12.58
CA LEU A 25 -3.08 13.56 14.01
C LEU A 25 -2.07 14.67 14.34
N PHE A 26 -0.90 14.64 13.70
CA PHE A 26 0.11 15.68 13.88
C PHE A 26 -0.37 17.03 13.34
N LEU A 27 -0.99 17.05 12.15
CA LEU A 27 -1.56 18.26 11.54
C LEU A 27 -2.74 18.77 12.37
N PHE A 28 -3.57 17.88 12.89
CA PHE A 28 -4.65 18.21 13.82
C PHE A 28 -4.11 18.77 15.15
N SER A 29 -3.10 18.13 15.74
CA SER A 29 -2.44 18.60 16.96
C SER A 29 -1.79 19.97 16.76
N LEU A 30 -1.15 20.20 15.61
CA LEU A 30 -0.62 21.50 15.23
C LEU A 30 -1.72 22.55 15.04
N ALA A 31 -2.85 22.18 14.44
CA ALA A 31 -3.99 23.07 14.26
C ALA A 31 -4.53 23.56 15.62
N LEU A 32 -4.58 22.67 16.61
CA LEU A 32 -5.03 23.01 17.96
C LEU A 32 -4.01 23.85 18.75
N HIS A 33 -2.72 23.53 18.65
CA HIS A 33 -1.68 24.20 19.46
C HIS A 33 -1.25 25.56 18.90
N ALA A 34 -1.20 25.72 17.57
CA ALA A 34 -0.53 26.86 16.95
C ALA A 34 -1.46 27.94 16.38
N LYS A 35 -2.80 27.73 16.37
CA LYS A 35 -3.76 28.56 15.61
C LYS A 35 -3.20 28.95 14.23
N PRO A 36 -2.87 27.97 13.36
CA PRO A 36 -2.17 28.25 12.12
C PRO A 36 -2.98 29.22 11.28
N CYS A 37 -2.29 30.15 10.64
CA CYS A 37 -2.90 31.04 9.69
C CYS A 37 -3.55 30.24 8.54
N PHE A 38 -4.63 30.74 7.93
CA PHE A 38 -5.29 30.05 6.81
C PHE A 38 -4.28 29.68 5.69
N TYR A 39 -3.38 30.60 5.34
CA TYR A 39 -2.32 30.37 4.37
C TYR A 39 -1.37 29.23 4.76
N CYS A 40 -1.10 29.07 6.06
CA CYS A 40 -0.23 28.03 6.58
C CYS A 40 -0.87 26.66 6.37
N VAL A 41 -2.17 26.54 6.60
CA VAL A 41 -2.94 25.30 6.37
C VAL A 41 -2.97 24.96 4.87
N VAL A 42 -3.22 25.95 4.02
CA VAL A 42 -3.22 25.75 2.55
C VAL A 42 -1.85 25.32 2.04
N LEU A 43 -0.77 25.94 2.52
CA LEU A 43 0.59 25.55 2.14
C LEU A 43 0.97 24.15 2.62
N LEU A 44 0.57 23.76 3.84
CA LEU A 44 0.76 22.39 4.32
C LEU A 44 -0.04 21.39 3.49
N ALA A 45 -1.31 21.67 3.21
CA ALA A 45 -2.13 20.81 2.37
C ALA A 45 -1.53 20.64 0.97
N ALA A 46 -1.01 21.73 0.36
CA ALA A 46 -0.34 21.68 -0.92
C ALA A 46 0.95 20.85 -0.89
N LEU A 47 1.77 20.99 0.17
CA LEU A 47 2.97 20.17 0.38
C LEU A 47 2.63 18.69 0.56
N PHE A 48 1.53 18.36 1.25
CA PHE A 48 1.08 16.98 1.39
C PHE A 48 0.55 16.41 0.09
N LEU A 49 -0.25 17.17 -0.65
CA LEU A 49 -0.77 16.76 -1.96
C LEU A 49 0.35 16.60 -3.01
N SER A 50 1.42 17.38 -2.94
CA SER A 50 2.57 17.24 -3.85
C SER A 50 3.51 16.11 -3.47
N SER A 51 3.43 15.58 -2.24
CA SER A 51 4.27 14.47 -1.78
C SER A 51 3.82 13.09 -2.27
N CYS A 52 2.84 13.03 -3.18
CA CYS A 52 2.46 11.79 -3.84
C CYS A 52 3.66 11.27 -4.66
N TYR A 53 3.97 9.99 -4.52
CA TYR A 53 5.15 9.37 -5.10
C TYR A 53 4.80 8.80 -6.47
N TRP A 54 5.40 9.37 -7.53
CA TRP A 54 5.16 9.02 -8.94
C TRP A 54 6.43 8.45 -9.60
N GLN A 55 7.31 7.80 -8.83
CA GLN A 55 8.57 7.34 -9.41
C GLN A 55 8.37 6.05 -10.20
N SER A 56 8.70 6.11 -11.48
CA SER A 56 8.80 4.94 -12.35
C SER A 56 10.10 4.17 -12.08
N PHE A 57 10.06 2.85 -12.18
CA PHE A 57 11.22 2.00 -11.93
C PHE A 57 11.55 1.13 -13.15
N PRO A 58 12.81 0.70 -13.35
CA PRO A 58 13.10 -0.32 -14.35
C PRO A 58 12.48 -1.66 -13.92
N LEU A 59 12.04 -2.49 -14.89
CA LEU A 59 11.42 -3.79 -14.60
C LEU A 59 12.39 -4.78 -13.94
N GLU A 60 13.69 -4.58 -14.12
CA GLU A 60 14.75 -5.36 -13.49
C GLU A 60 14.91 -5.07 -11.99
N THR A 61 14.15 -4.10 -11.45
CA THR A 61 14.16 -3.82 -10.01
C THR A 61 13.66 -5.04 -9.25
N ARG A 62 14.33 -5.38 -8.16
CA ARG A 62 13.92 -6.47 -7.27
C ARG A 62 12.66 -6.10 -6.51
N LEU A 63 11.78 -7.09 -6.35
CA LEU A 63 10.64 -7.02 -5.46
C LEU A 63 11.12 -6.92 -4.01
N SER A 64 10.37 -6.20 -3.18
CA SER A 64 10.62 -6.11 -1.74
C SER A 64 10.56 -7.49 -1.06
N ILE A 65 9.60 -8.32 -1.48
CA ILE A 65 9.40 -9.69 -1.02
C ILE A 65 9.19 -10.56 -2.27
N PRO A 66 10.05 -11.55 -2.54
CA PRO A 66 9.90 -12.43 -3.68
C PRO A 66 8.60 -13.23 -3.57
N TRP A 67 7.80 -13.28 -4.64
CA TRP A 67 6.53 -14.01 -4.63
C TRP A 67 6.73 -15.53 -4.61
N SER A 68 7.84 -15.97 -5.21
CA SER A 68 8.27 -17.36 -5.29
C SER A 68 9.79 -17.37 -5.49
N PRO A 69 10.49 -18.51 -5.31
CA PRO A 69 11.94 -18.57 -5.47
C PRO A 69 12.42 -18.19 -6.89
N ASN A 70 11.54 -18.25 -7.89
CA ASN A 70 11.86 -17.89 -9.27
C ASN A 70 11.39 -16.47 -9.65
N ILE A 71 10.60 -15.80 -8.81
CA ILE A 71 10.00 -14.50 -9.11
C ILE A 71 10.60 -13.48 -8.15
N THR A 72 11.68 -12.83 -8.58
CA THR A 72 12.45 -11.91 -7.74
C THR A 72 12.42 -10.47 -8.25
N THR A 73 12.07 -10.25 -9.52
CA THR A 73 12.00 -8.93 -10.16
C THR A 73 10.57 -8.60 -10.61
N PHE A 74 10.31 -7.32 -10.90
CA PHE A 74 9.04 -6.91 -11.52
C PHE A 74 8.85 -7.55 -12.90
N TYR A 75 9.94 -7.75 -13.64
CA TYR A 75 9.90 -8.47 -14.91
C TYR A 75 9.41 -9.91 -14.73
N ASP A 76 9.99 -10.66 -13.78
CA ASP A 76 9.59 -12.05 -13.51
C ASP A 76 8.11 -12.12 -13.07
N ALA A 77 7.70 -11.16 -12.24
CA ALA A 77 6.32 -11.07 -11.76
C ALA A 77 5.35 -10.79 -12.89
N LEU A 78 5.70 -9.87 -13.80
CA LEU A 78 4.89 -9.55 -14.97
C LEU A 78 4.77 -10.75 -15.91
N ASN A 79 5.89 -11.44 -16.17
CA ASN A 79 5.92 -12.64 -17.01
C ASN A 79 5.08 -13.79 -16.41
N ALA A 80 5.08 -13.94 -15.09
CA ALA A 80 4.24 -14.93 -14.42
C ALA A 80 2.73 -14.56 -14.40
N THR A 81 2.41 -13.27 -14.51
CA THR A 81 1.02 -12.77 -14.47
C THR A 81 0.35 -12.82 -15.85
N ILE A 82 1.14 -12.71 -16.93
CA ILE A 82 0.61 -12.70 -18.29
C ILE A 82 0.41 -14.14 -18.79
N THR A 83 -0.70 -14.38 -19.50
CA THR A 83 -1.07 -15.70 -20.02
C THR A 83 0.04 -16.26 -20.94
N PRO A 84 0.44 -17.53 -20.77
CA PRO A 84 1.45 -18.15 -21.62
C PRO A 84 0.96 -18.20 -23.08
N GLY A 85 1.60 -17.42 -23.95
CA GLY A 85 1.23 -17.31 -25.37
C GLY A 85 1.40 -15.92 -25.96
N LEU A 86 1.59 -14.89 -25.12
CA LEU A 86 1.90 -13.54 -25.59
C LEU A 86 3.42 -13.31 -25.62
N ASP A 87 3.93 -12.86 -26.76
CA ASP A 87 5.34 -12.51 -26.92
C ASP A 87 5.63 -11.21 -26.17
N LEU A 88 6.00 -11.35 -24.89
CA LEU A 88 6.24 -10.24 -23.99
C LEU A 88 7.36 -9.32 -24.51
N HIS A 89 8.32 -9.89 -25.23
CA HIS A 89 9.57 -9.22 -25.53
C HIS A 89 9.41 -8.05 -26.50
N GLU A 90 8.36 -8.06 -27.33
CA GLU A 90 8.07 -6.96 -28.26
C GLU A 90 7.34 -5.79 -27.57
N TYR A 91 6.54 -6.07 -26.53
CA TYR A 91 5.61 -5.08 -25.95
C TYR A 91 6.01 -4.59 -24.56
N THR A 92 6.99 -5.23 -23.92
CA THR A 92 7.38 -4.86 -22.56
C THR A 92 8.13 -3.53 -22.56
N PRO A 93 7.62 -2.48 -21.88
CA PRO A 93 8.36 -1.24 -21.73
C PRO A 93 9.57 -1.48 -20.81
N PRO A 94 10.71 -0.81 -21.03
CA PRO A 94 11.88 -0.92 -20.14
C PRO A 94 11.63 -0.33 -18.73
N ILE A 95 10.54 0.44 -18.58
CA ILE A 95 10.21 1.18 -17.36
C ILE A 95 8.74 0.92 -17.02
N ILE A 96 8.49 0.50 -15.77
CA ILE A 96 7.14 0.29 -15.22
C ILE A 96 6.68 1.56 -14.51
N ARG A 97 5.45 1.98 -14.81
CA ARG A 97 4.73 2.94 -13.99
C ARG A 97 3.95 2.17 -12.93
N VAL A 98 4.49 2.17 -11.73
CA VAL A 98 3.83 1.60 -10.55
C VAL A 98 2.61 2.43 -10.17
N THR A 99 1.69 1.83 -9.42
CA THR A 99 0.51 2.54 -8.93
C THR A 99 0.93 3.68 -8.01
N ASP A 100 0.41 4.88 -8.28
CA ASP A 100 0.82 6.11 -7.60
C ASP A 100 0.50 6.02 -6.11
N ARG A 101 1.49 6.31 -5.26
CA ARG A 101 1.25 6.36 -3.81
C ARG A 101 0.91 7.79 -3.45
N CYS A 102 -0.38 8.06 -3.27
CA CYS A 102 -0.82 9.34 -2.80
C CYS A 102 -1.32 9.23 -1.36
N TRP A 103 -0.96 10.20 -0.51
CA TRP A 103 -1.48 10.27 0.85
C TRP A 103 -3.01 10.35 0.91
N CYS A 104 -3.62 10.81 -0.17
CA CYS A 104 -5.07 10.92 -0.33
C CYS A 104 -5.70 9.67 -0.96
N ASP A 105 -4.98 8.57 -1.13
CA ASP A 105 -5.59 7.34 -1.59
C ASP A 105 -6.31 6.64 -0.43
N PHE A 106 -7.61 6.89 -0.34
CA PHE A 106 -8.49 6.29 0.67
C PHE A 106 -9.03 4.91 0.25
N THR A 107 -8.65 4.40 -0.92
CA THR A 107 -9.19 3.13 -1.45
C THR A 107 -8.74 1.91 -0.65
N SER A 108 -7.54 1.96 -0.06
CA SER A 108 -6.91 0.85 0.66
C SER A 108 -7.27 0.79 2.15
N GLY A 109 -8.18 1.66 2.62
CA GLY A 109 -8.53 1.78 4.04
C GLY A 109 -7.63 2.77 4.79
N MET A 110 -8.25 3.68 5.55
CA MET A 110 -7.56 4.79 6.23
C MET A 110 -6.58 4.34 7.35
N PHE A 111 -6.67 3.08 7.80
CA PHE A 111 -5.99 2.59 9.00
C PHE A 111 -5.16 1.32 8.77
N GLU A 112 -5.10 0.78 7.55
CA GLU A 112 -4.25 -0.37 7.28
C GLU A 112 -2.78 0.03 7.24
N SER A 113 -1.91 -0.80 7.81
CA SER A 113 -0.48 -0.65 7.64
C SER A 113 -0.13 -0.78 6.16
N TYR A 114 0.81 0.05 5.70
CA TYR A 114 1.27 -0.01 4.33
C TYR A 114 1.87 -1.38 4.00
N ASP A 115 1.16 -2.17 3.19
CA ASP A 115 1.63 -3.45 2.69
C ASP A 115 2.34 -3.24 1.34
N MET A 116 3.67 -3.28 1.39
CA MET A 116 4.52 -3.10 0.21
C MET A 116 4.30 -4.21 -0.81
N GLN A 117 4.09 -5.44 -0.37
CA GLN A 117 3.93 -6.59 -1.24
C GLN A 117 2.61 -6.50 -2.03
N ARG A 118 1.53 -6.08 -1.35
CA ARG A 118 0.24 -5.84 -2.00
C ARG A 118 0.34 -4.76 -3.07
N TRP A 119 0.98 -3.65 -2.75
CA TRP A 119 1.17 -2.55 -3.70
C TRP A 119 2.03 -2.95 -4.91
N GLU A 120 3.09 -3.75 -4.71
CA GLU A 120 3.91 -4.27 -5.81
C GLU A 120 3.06 -5.17 -6.73
N ARG A 121 2.23 -6.03 -6.15
CA ARG A 121 1.32 -6.92 -6.89
C ARG A 121 0.29 -6.14 -7.69
N GLU A 122 -0.41 -5.19 -7.07
CA GLU A 122 -1.40 -4.35 -7.75
C GLU A 122 -0.77 -3.54 -8.90
N SER A 123 0.50 -3.12 -8.74
CA SER A 123 1.24 -2.41 -9.79
C SER A 123 1.55 -3.31 -10.99
N VAL A 124 1.96 -4.57 -10.74
CA VAL A 124 2.22 -5.55 -11.80
C VAL A 124 0.93 -5.95 -12.51
N GLU A 125 -0.15 -6.20 -11.76
CA GLU A 125 -1.46 -6.55 -12.31
C GLU A 125 -2.04 -5.43 -13.19
N LYS A 126 -1.91 -4.17 -12.75
CA LYS A 126 -2.31 -3.02 -13.54
C LYS A 126 -1.51 -2.92 -14.85
N LEU A 127 -0.19 -3.08 -14.79
CA LEU A 127 0.65 -3.07 -15.99
C LEU A 127 0.27 -4.21 -16.94
N ALA A 128 0.04 -5.42 -16.41
CA ALA A 128 -0.40 -6.55 -17.21
C ALA A 128 -1.72 -6.27 -17.92
N ALA A 129 -2.70 -5.69 -17.21
CA ALA A 129 -3.99 -5.31 -17.78
C ALA A 129 -3.84 -4.23 -18.88
N ASP A 130 -2.99 -3.23 -18.66
CA ASP A 130 -2.70 -2.18 -19.64
C ASP A 130 -2.05 -2.75 -20.91
N LEU A 131 -1.11 -3.69 -20.77
CA LEU A 131 -0.46 -4.37 -21.90
C LEU A 131 -1.46 -5.22 -22.70
N VAL A 132 -2.28 -6.02 -22.02
CA VAL A 132 -3.33 -6.83 -22.67
C VAL A 132 -4.31 -5.93 -23.43
N LYS A 133 -4.68 -4.79 -22.84
CA LYS A 133 -5.54 -3.80 -23.50
C LYS A 133 -4.88 -3.22 -24.75
N GLN A 134 -3.61 -2.82 -24.67
CA GLN A 134 -2.87 -2.26 -25.80
C GLN A 134 -2.74 -3.26 -26.96
N MET A 135 -2.51 -4.54 -26.64
CA MET A 135 -2.46 -5.60 -27.65
C MET A 135 -3.82 -5.80 -28.32
N LYS A 136 -4.91 -5.82 -27.54
CA LYS A 136 -6.27 -5.95 -28.08
C LYS A 136 -6.63 -4.80 -29.03
N GLU A 137 -6.24 -3.57 -28.69
CA GLU A 137 -6.44 -2.40 -29.55
C GLU A 137 -5.68 -2.53 -30.87
N ARG A 138 -4.47 -3.12 -30.86
CA ARG A 138 -3.66 -3.33 -32.07
C ARG A 138 -4.20 -4.46 -32.96
N THR A 139 -4.68 -5.55 -32.39
CA THR A 139 -5.25 -6.68 -33.14
C THR A 139 -6.63 -6.33 -33.71
N GLY A 140 -7.51 -5.72 -32.91
CA GLY A 140 -8.88 -5.40 -33.33
C GLY A 140 -8.97 -4.36 -34.45
N GLN A 141 -7.93 -3.55 -34.64
CA GLN A 141 -7.91 -2.55 -35.73
C GLN A 141 -7.59 -3.15 -37.11
N SER A 142 -7.28 -4.46 -37.20
CA SER A 142 -6.95 -5.11 -38.47
C SER A 142 -8.14 -5.81 -39.15
N ASP A 143 -9.25 -6.04 -38.44
CA ASP A 143 -10.38 -6.83 -38.97
C ASP A 143 -11.56 -5.98 -39.50
N ASP A 144 -11.61 -4.67 -39.19
CA ASP A 144 -12.72 -3.79 -39.58
C ASP A 144 -12.54 -3.10 -40.96
N ASP A 145 -11.40 -3.29 -41.64
CA ASP A 145 -11.11 -2.68 -42.96
C ASP A 145 -11.26 -3.67 -44.15
N GLU A 146 -11.68 -4.93 -43.92
CA GLU A 146 -11.88 -5.94 -44.97
C GLU A 146 -13.36 -6.26 -45.28
N GLU A 147 -14.31 -5.40 -44.91
CA GLU A 147 -15.73 -5.52 -45.31
C GLU A 147 -16.22 -4.34 -46.18
N LEU A 148 -15.49 -4.02 -47.25
CA LEU A 148 -16.09 -3.26 -48.37
C LEU A 148 -15.43 -3.59 -49.71
N SER A 149 -15.67 -4.79 -50.23
CA SER A 149 -15.90 -5.02 -51.68
C SER A 149 -15.93 -6.52 -52.02
N SER A 150 -17.12 -7.15 -51.99
CA SER A 150 -17.53 -8.09 -53.05
C SER A 150 -18.94 -8.66 -52.85
N THR A 151 -19.83 -8.21 -53.73
CA THR A 151 -20.73 -9.03 -54.56
C THR A 151 -22.10 -9.46 -54.03
N ALA A 152 -23.09 -8.78 -54.65
CA ALA A 152 -24.50 -9.11 -54.83
C ALA A 152 -24.85 -10.54 -55.28
N GLN A 153 -26.07 -10.96 -54.89
CA GLN A 153 -26.97 -11.97 -55.51
C GLN A 153 -26.46 -13.43 -55.55
N GLU A 154 -27.23 -14.49 -55.28
CA GLU A 154 -28.67 -14.69 -55.42
C GLU A 154 -29.11 -15.99 -54.69
N ASN A 155 -30.33 -15.95 -54.13
CA ASN A 155 -31.37 -17.00 -54.08
C ASN A 155 -31.38 -18.22 -53.12
N LEU A 156 -32.59 -18.37 -52.55
CA LEU A 156 -33.38 -19.58 -52.23
C LEU A 156 -33.38 -20.15 -50.78
N SER A 157 -34.37 -19.63 -50.04
CA SER A 157 -35.31 -20.30 -49.11
C SER A 157 -35.11 -21.77 -48.74
N PHE A 158 -35.12 -22.07 -47.43
CA PHE A 158 -35.91 -23.17 -46.88
C PHE A 158 -36.16 -23.02 -45.36
N GLU A 159 -37.45 -22.98 -45.02
CA GLU A 159 -38.17 -23.58 -43.87
C GLU A 159 -37.63 -23.47 -42.42
N GLU A 160 -38.23 -22.50 -41.72
CA GLU A 160 -38.86 -22.55 -40.39
C GLU A 160 -38.79 -23.85 -39.56
N THR A 161 -38.20 -23.77 -38.36
CA THR A 161 -38.66 -24.54 -37.19
C THR A 161 -38.40 -23.75 -35.90
N HIS A 162 -39.48 -23.55 -35.14
CA HIS A 162 -39.60 -22.81 -33.89
C HIS A 162 -38.85 -23.44 -32.70
N SER A 163 -38.18 -22.63 -31.86
CA SER A 163 -38.61 -22.33 -30.47
C SER A 163 -37.52 -21.64 -29.62
N PRO A 164 -37.91 -20.92 -28.54
CA PRO A 164 -37.15 -19.80 -28.00
C PRO A 164 -36.28 -20.20 -26.81
N THR A 165 -35.08 -19.63 -26.72
CA THR A 165 -34.34 -19.57 -25.45
C THR A 165 -33.85 -18.14 -25.22
N ASN A 166 -34.43 -17.53 -24.19
CA ASN A 166 -34.13 -16.17 -23.73
C ASN A 166 -32.66 -16.05 -23.32
N HIS A 167 -31.87 -15.31 -24.09
CA HIS A 167 -30.62 -14.74 -23.60
C HIS A 167 -30.77 -13.22 -23.51
N THR A 168 -31.03 -12.79 -22.27
CA THR A 168 -31.04 -11.40 -21.83
C THR A 168 -29.68 -10.78 -22.12
N ALA A 169 -29.64 -9.89 -23.12
CA ALA A 169 -28.54 -8.99 -23.34
C ALA A 169 -28.40 -8.04 -22.14
N HIS A 170 -27.40 -8.26 -21.29
CA HIS A 170 -26.96 -7.26 -20.32
C HIS A 170 -26.09 -6.23 -21.06
N LEU A 171 -26.76 -5.18 -21.53
CA LEU A 171 -26.13 -3.91 -21.88
C LEU A 171 -25.43 -3.36 -20.64
N ILE A 172 -24.10 -3.20 -20.71
CA ILE A 172 -23.32 -2.47 -19.72
C ILE A 172 -23.58 -0.97 -19.96
N PRO A 173 -24.18 -0.24 -19.02
CA PRO A 173 -24.33 1.20 -19.16
C PRO A 173 -22.98 1.87 -18.94
N ASN A 174 -22.56 2.66 -19.92
CA ASN A 174 -21.44 3.58 -19.85
C ASN A 174 -21.73 4.67 -18.79
N GLN A 175 -21.30 4.43 -17.56
CA GLN A 175 -21.60 5.30 -16.42
C GLN A 175 -20.53 6.39 -16.27
N LYS A 176 -20.80 7.56 -16.85
CA LYS A 176 -20.28 8.83 -16.32
C LYS A 176 -20.97 9.10 -14.98
N SER A 177 -20.25 8.97 -13.86
CA SER A 177 -20.69 9.50 -12.57
C SER A 177 -19.49 9.79 -11.67
N THR A 178 -18.97 11.01 -11.79
CA THR A 178 -18.13 11.66 -10.79
C THR A 178 -19.03 12.15 -9.64
N PHE A 179 -18.62 11.88 -8.40
CA PHE A 179 -19.18 12.31 -7.10
C PHE A 179 -20.28 11.45 -6.45
N SER A 180 -19.89 10.36 -5.78
CA SER A 180 -20.68 9.80 -4.65
C SER A 180 -19.87 9.15 -3.52
N VAL A 181 -18.54 9.31 -3.48
CA VAL A 181 -17.66 8.54 -2.56
C VAL A 181 -17.70 9.00 -1.08
N ILE A 182 -18.39 10.08 -0.70
CA ILE A 182 -18.34 10.63 0.68
C ILE A 182 -19.47 10.12 1.61
N ARG A 183 -20.09 8.96 1.35
CA ARG A 183 -21.18 8.46 2.25
C ARG A 183 -20.96 7.12 2.95
N SER A 184 -19.88 6.39 2.70
CA SER A 184 -19.68 5.07 3.31
C SER A 184 -18.89 5.06 4.63
N MET A 185 -18.30 6.17 5.09
CA MET A 185 -17.44 6.17 6.28
C MET A 185 -18.15 6.21 7.65
N PHE A 186 -19.49 6.07 7.72
CA PHE A 186 -20.23 6.04 9.00
C PHE A 186 -21.10 4.78 9.20
N SER A 187 -20.86 3.69 8.48
CA SER A 187 -21.50 2.42 8.80
C SER A 187 -20.77 1.73 9.95
N LYS A 188 -21.35 1.90 11.13
CA LYS A 188 -21.10 1.19 12.39
C LYS A 188 -20.95 -0.32 12.15
N SER A 189 -19.73 -0.86 12.25
CA SER A 189 -19.48 -2.30 12.30
C SER A 189 -19.59 -2.76 13.75
N GLU A 190 -20.58 -3.61 13.99
CA GLU A 190 -20.89 -4.27 15.25
C GLU A 190 -19.97 -5.49 15.41
N ALA A 191 -19.41 -5.64 16.61
CA ALA A 191 -18.47 -6.68 16.99
C ALA A 191 -19.12 -8.07 17.13
N ARG A 192 -18.38 -9.12 16.75
CA ARG A 192 -18.38 -10.56 17.17
C ARG A 192 -17.69 -11.35 16.04
N ASP A 193 -16.80 -12.32 16.21
CA ASP A 193 -16.42 -13.19 17.33
C ASP A 193 -14.94 -13.61 17.20
N SER A 194 -14.33 -13.98 18.33
CA SER A 194 -12.98 -14.56 18.43
C SER A 194 -12.91 -15.99 17.87
N PRO A 195 -11.74 -16.45 17.38
CA PRO A 195 -11.41 -17.86 17.37
C PRO A 195 -10.32 -18.22 18.39
N SER A 196 -10.58 -19.35 19.02
CA SER A 196 -9.84 -20.04 20.07
C SER A 196 -8.44 -20.47 19.62
N ILE A 197 -7.44 -20.28 20.49
CA ILE A 197 -6.08 -20.80 20.35
C ILE A 197 -6.09 -22.25 20.82
N THR A 198 -5.74 -23.18 19.92
CA THR A 198 -5.48 -24.58 20.25
C THR A 198 -3.97 -24.78 20.43
N ASN A 199 -3.60 -25.27 21.60
CA ASN A 199 -2.25 -25.69 21.98
C ASN A 199 -1.80 -26.91 21.15
N THR A 200 -0.54 -26.91 20.71
CA THR A 200 0.15 -28.11 20.24
C THR A 200 1.50 -28.19 20.93
N ASP A 201 1.63 -29.18 21.80
CA ASP A 201 2.87 -29.71 22.37
C ASP A 201 3.64 -30.52 21.32
N ASP A 202 4.97 -30.40 21.26
CA ASP A 202 5.95 -31.50 21.04
C ASP A 202 7.44 -31.02 21.04
N PRO A 203 8.46 -31.91 21.17
CA PRO A 203 9.47 -31.80 22.24
C PRO A 203 10.94 -31.68 21.70
N PRO A 204 12.01 -32.08 22.43
CA PRO A 204 13.24 -31.28 22.53
C PRO A 204 14.33 -31.69 21.52
N VAL A 205 15.01 -30.70 20.92
CA VAL A 205 16.23 -30.91 20.14
C VAL A 205 17.43 -30.28 20.82
N THR A 206 18.33 -31.17 21.24
CA THR A 206 19.68 -30.92 21.76
C THR A 206 20.58 -30.39 20.64
N THR A 207 21.14 -29.18 20.78
CA THR A 207 22.34 -28.77 20.02
C THR A 207 23.28 -27.92 20.86
N THR A 208 24.38 -28.58 21.24
CA THR A 208 25.75 -28.14 21.51
C THR A 208 26.06 -26.64 21.52
N THR A 209 26.42 -26.16 22.71
CA THR A 209 27.00 -24.85 23.04
C THR A 209 28.45 -24.74 22.57
N THR A 210 28.75 -23.72 21.76
CA THR A 210 30.12 -23.23 21.54
C THR A 210 30.32 -21.98 22.40
N LEU A 211 31.29 -22.07 23.33
CA LEU A 211 31.67 -21.02 24.27
C LEU A 211 32.21 -19.77 23.56
N ILE A 212 31.56 -18.62 23.76
CA ILE A 212 32.19 -17.31 23.60
C ILE A 212 32.08 -16.60 24.96
N THR A 213 33.24 -16.49 25.61
CA THR A 213 33.43 -15.83 26.90
C THR A 213 33.34 -14.31 26.73
N HIS A 214 32.18 -13.72 27.03
CA HIS A 214 32.06 -12.28 27.30
C HIS A 214 32.01 -12.06 28.80
N SER A 215 33.07 -11.42 29.31
CA SER A 215 33.23 -10.95 30.70
C SER A 215 32.03 -10.12 31.14
N THR A 216 31.13 -10.71 31.91
CA THR A 216 30.00 -10.02 32.56
C THR A 216 30.51 -9.38 33.85
N GLN A 217 30.68 -8.06 33.85
CA GLN A 217 30.84 -7.29 35.08
C GLN A 217 29.56 -7.43 35.90
N THR A 218 29.66 -8.13 37.03
CA THR A 218 28.58 -8.26 38.01
C THR A 218 28.41 -6.92 38.74
N SER A 219 27.58 -6.04 38.20
CA SER A 219 27.07 -4.89 38.95
C SER A 219 26.08 -5.41 39.99
N SER A 220 26.38 -5.14 41.26
CA SER A 220 25.49 -5.45 42.39
C SER A 220 24.13 -4.78 42.17
N PRO A 221 23.00 -5.47 42.44
CA PRO A 221 21.67 -4.89 42.27
C PRO A 221 21.49 -3.69 43.20
N SER A 222 21.53 -2.49 42.61
CA SER A 222 21.18 -1.26 43.30
C SER A 222 19.70 -1.33 43.73
N PRO A 223 19.32 -0.84 44.93
CA PRO A 223 17.94 -0.82 45.37
C PRO A 223 17.08 -0.06 44.35
N ARG A 224 16.16 -0.78 43.70
CA ARG A 224 15.25 -0.24 42.68
C ARG A 224 14.38 0.83 43.31
N ARG A 225 14.45 2.05 42.77
CA ARG A 225 13.51 3.11 43.13
C ARG A 225 12.16 2.81 42.45
N PRO A 226 11.02 3.11 43.09
CA PRO A 226 9.73 3.04 42.41
C PRO A 226 9.76 3.93 41.16
N LEU A 227 9.29 3.43 40.02
CA LEU A 227 9.18 4.15 38.72
C LEU A 227 10.48 4.31 37.89
N GLU A 228 11.51 3.51 38.11
CA GLU A 228 12.61 3.34 37.14
C GLU A 228 12.39 2.05 36.32
N TYR A 229 12.48 2.14 34.99
CA TYR A 229 12.38 0.98 34.09
C TYR A 229 13.71 0.75 33.38
N ASP A 230 14.38 -0.36 33.71
CA ASP A 230 15.67 -0.75 33.16
C ASP A 230 15.50 -1.66 31.94
N LEU A 231 16.04 -1.24 30.78
CA LEU A 231 15.98 -2.00 29.53
C LEU A 231 17.23 -2.85 29.26
N ASN A 232 18.20 -2.85 30.18
CA ASN A 232 19.40 -3.70 30.07
C ASN A 232 19.09 -5.19 29.87
N PRO A 233 18.05 -5.80 30.50
CA PRO A 233 17.70 -7.20 30.26
C PRO A 233 17.33 -7.51 28.81
N TYR A 234 16.98 -6.49 28.03
CA TYR A 234 16.60 -6.60 26.62
C TYR A 234 17.75 -6.25 25.67
N GLY A 235 18.95 -6.01 26.18
CA GLY A 235 20.14 -5.67 25.38
C GLY A 235 20.28 -4.18 25.04
N PHE A 236 19.50 -3.31 25.70
CA PHE A 236 19.61 -1.86 25.55
C PHE A 236 20.22 -1.25 26.80
N ASP A 237 21.34 -0.52 26.65
CA ASP A 237 21.94 0.28 27.74
C ASP A 237 21.15 1.58 27.95
N LEU A 238 19.92 1.43 28.45
CA LEU A 238 18.96 2.51 28.64
C LEU A 238 18.12 2.27 29.89
N VAL A 239 18.07 3.28 30.76
CA VAL A 239 17.17 3.33 31.92
C VAL A 239 16.21 4.50 31.73
N ILE A 240 14.91 4.22 31.79
CA ILE A 240 13.85 5.23 31.68
C ILE A 240 13.40 5.60 33.09
N ASP A 241 13.63 6.86 33.47
CA ASP A 241 13.17 7.44 34.74
C ASP A 241 11.92 8.29 34.48
N PHE A 242 10.82 7.98 35.18
CA PHE A 242 9.56 8.71 35.08
C PHE A 242 9.41 9.83 36.13
N HIS A 243 10.46 10.15 36.90
CA HIS A 243 10.50 11.33 37.76
C HIS A 243 10.62 12.61 36.92
N TRP A 244 9.51 13.04 36.33
CA TRP A 244 9.39 14.41 35.86
C TRP A 244 9.31 15.31 37.10
N SER A 245 10.41 15.99 37.43
CA SER A 245 10.44 16.96 38.51
C SER A 245 9.43 18.07 38.22
N ASP A 246 8.32 18.09 38.96
CA ASP A 246 7.48 19.27 39.08
C ASP A 246 8.25 20.32 39.90
N GLU A 247 9.25 20.94 39.28
CA GLU A 247 10.07 22.02 39.85
C GLU A 247 9.29 23.35 39.97
N ARG A 248 7.95 23.32 39.95
CA ARG A 248 7.10 24.50 40.11
C ARG A 248 6.39 24.52 41.47
N LYS A 249 7.15 24.48 42.56
CA LYS A 249 6.64 24.85 43.90
C LYS A 249 7.73 25.18 44.93
N SER A 250 8.62 26.13 44.64
CA SER A 250 9.26 26.92 45.70
C SER A 250 9.78 28.27 45.20
N ARG A 251 8.89 29.25 45.14
CA ARG A 251 9.25 30.66 45.31
C ARG A 251 8.06 31.32 46.01
N VAL A 252 8.09 31.25 47.33
CA VAL A 252 7.35 32.12 48.24
C VAL A 252 8.35 33.10 48.81
#